data_AF-A0AAU7Z3I0-F1
#
_entry.id   AF-A0AAU7Z3I0-F1
#
_cell.length_a   1.000
_cell.length_b   1.000
_cell.length_c   1.000
_cell.angle_alpha   90.00
_cell.angle_beta   90.00
_cell.angle_gamma   90.00
#
_symmetry.space_group_name_H-M   'P 1'
#
loop_
_entity.id
_entity.type
_entity.pdbx_description
1 polymer ?
#
loop_
_entity_poly.entity_id
_entity_poly.type
_entity_poly.pdbx_seq_one_letter_code
_entity_poly.pdbx_strand_id
1 'polypeptide(L)'
;MTILPAETAHPLTSHEKVLLGLKESVSLFSIVGWSASAGYSHLINSSPNYGTDKAAFGERLGAAALRSVTDNLFSVALFAPLLHEDPRYYELGAGHRFFKRFLHGVERPLITKSDDGRSTANFSLIAGNLVGSALTNAYYPERNRSAGQTIETFGASMGGSALGYVLNEFLNDALAAAHLRKAD
;
A
#
# COMPACT_ATOMS: atom_id res chain seq x y z
N MET A 1 -7.80 -3.18 -4.12
CA MET A 1 -8.89 -2.43 -4.76
C MET A 1 -8.45 -1.91 -6.12
N THR A 2 -8.89 -2.56 -7.20
CA THR A 2 -8.43 -2.30 -8.57
C THR A 2 -9.64 -2.10 -9.48
N ILE A 3 -9.61 -1.06 -10.32
CA ILE A 3 -10.57 -0.85 -11.41
C ILE A 3 -10.00 -1.46 -12.67
N LEU A 4 -10.78 -2.35 -13.29
CA LEU A 4 -10.40 -3.00 -14.53
C LEU A 4 -10.53 -2.04 -15.73
N PRO A 5 -9.79 -2.25 -16.84
CA PRO A 5 -9.85 -1.36 -17.99
C PRO A 5 -11.24 -1.19 -18.61
N ALA A 6 -12.10 -2.22 -18.50
CA ALA A 6 -13.46 -2.22 -19.03
C ALA A 6 -14.51 -1.66 -18.04
N GLU A 7 -14.11 -1.37 -16.81
CA GLU A 7 -15.01 -0.94 -15.74
C GLU A 7 -15.12 0.59 -15.69
N THR A 8 -16.33 1.10 -15.49
CA THR A 8 -16.55 2.53 -15.27
C THR A 8 -16.49 2.82 -13.78
N ALA A 9 -15.48 3.59 -13.36
CA ALA A 9 -15.31 3.96 -11.97
C ALA A 9 -16.31 5.07 -11.59
N HIS A 10 -17.35 4.71 -10.84
CA HIS A 10 -18.21 5.71 -10.20
C HIS A 10 -17.43 6.45 -9.10
N PRO A 11 -17.55 7.80 -8.99
CA PRO A 11 -16.91 8.55 -7.92
C PRO A 11 -17.34 8.03 -6.54
N LEU A 12 -16.37 7.88 -5.64
CA LEU A 12 -16.65 7.42 -4.28
C LEU A 12 -17.03 8.59 -3.39
N THR A 13 -18.08 8.41 -2.60
CA THR A 13 -18.40 9.32 -1.50
C THR A 13 -17.34 9.22 -0.40
N SER A 14 -17.20 10.27 0.42
CA SER A 14 -16.27 10.28 1.55
C SER A 14 -16.49 9.09 2.50
N HIS A 15 -17.75 8.69 2.73
CA HIS A 15 -18.09 7.52 3.55
C HIS A 15 -17.60 6.21 2.93
N GLU A 16 -17.77 6.03 1.62
CA GLU A 16 -17.29 4.83 0.92
C GLU A 16 -15.77 4.73 0.96
N LYS A 17 -15.06 5.86 0.83
CA LYS A 17 -13.59 5.91 0.99
C LYS A 17 -13.14 5.51 2.40
N VAL A 18 -13.84 5.98 3.44
CA VAL A 18 -13.56 5.58 4.83
C VAL A 18 -13.77 4.07 5.01
N LEU A 19 -14.93 3.57 4.60
CA LEU A 19 -15.26 2.14 4.70
C LEU A 19 -14.26 1.27 3.94
N LEU A 20 -13.84 1.74 2.76
CA LEU A 20 -12.83 1.11 1.96
C LEU A 20 -11.48 1.03 2.68
N GLY A 21 -10.97 2.14 3.24
CA GLY A 21 -9.71 2.14 3.96
C GLY A 21 -9.70 1.15 5.13
N LEU A 22 -10.82 1.04 5.84
CA LEU A 22 -11.02 0.05 6.90
C LEU A 22 -11.01 -1.40 6.37
N LYS A 23 -11.73 -1.67 5.28
CA LYS A 23 -11.75 -3.01 4.66
C LYS A 23 -10.38 -3.42 4.13
N GLU A 24 -9.68 -2.50 3.48
CA GLU A 24 -8.33 -2.73 2.95
C GLU A 24 -7.35 -3.05 4.08
N SER A 25 -7.41 -2.33 5.20
CA SER A 25 -6.50 -2.50 6.35
C SER A 25 -6.41 -3.94 6.89
N VAL A 26 -7.47 -4.74 6.72
CA VAL A 26 -7.54 -6.14 7.19
C VAL A 26 -7.86 -7.13 6.07
N SER A 27 -7.67 -6.73 4.81
CA SER A 27 -7.90 -7.60 3.67
C SER A 27 -6.87 -8.73 3.62
N LEU A 28 -7.20 -9.84 2.94
CA LEU A 28 -6.24 -10.94 2.73
C LEU A 28 -4.96 -10.46 2.03
N PHE A 29 -5.08 -9.50 1.11
CA PHE A 29 -3.92 -8.91 0.43
C PHE A 29 -3.01 -8.17 1.41
N SER A 30 -3.58 -7.40 2.35
CA SER A 30 -2.84 -6.75 3.43
C SER A 30 -2.21 -7.77 4.37
N ILE A 31 -2.91 -8.87 4.65
CA ILE A 31 -2.39 -9.96 5.48
C ILE A 31 -1.20 -10.67 4.82
N VAL A 32 -1.18 -10.78 3.49
CA VAL A 32 -0.02 -11.29 2.77
C VAL A 32 1.10 -10.24 2.78
N GLY A 33 0.76 -8.97 2.53
CA GLY A 33 1.71 -7.86 2.46
C GLY A 33 2.48 -7.63 3.76
N TRP A 34 1.79 -7.56 4.90
CA TRP A 34 2.44 -7.35 6.21
C TRP A 34 3.35 -8.54 6.60
N SER A 35 3.10 -9.74 6.06
CA SER A 35 3.78 -10.99 6.40
C SER A 35 5.04 -11.10 5.56
N ALA A 36 4.94 -10.77 4.28
CA ALA A 36 6.07 -10.62 3.39
C ALA A 36 7.01 -9.49 3.89
N SER A 37 6.45 -8.35 4.31
CA SER A 37 7.23 -7.24 4.89
C SER A 37 7.97 -7.65 6.16
N ALA A 38 7.30 -8.36 7.08
CA ALA A 38 7.92 -8.87 8.29
C ALA A 38 9.00 -9.92 8.00
N GLY A 39 8.73 -10.86 7.09
CA GLY A 39 9.67 -11.88 6.66
C GLY A 39 10.91 -11.28 6.02
N TYR A 40 10.74 -10.36 5.07
CA TYR A 40 11.85 -9.64 4.45
C TYR A 40 12.70 -8.90 5.48
N SER A 41 12.05 -8.12 6.35
CA SER A 41 12.72 -7.35 7.41
C SER A 41 13.47 -8.25 8.40
N HIS A 42 12.92 -9.43 8.70
CA HIS A 42 13.55 -10.42 9.56
C HIS A 42 14.79 -11.06 8.89
N LEU A 43 14.71 -11.35 7.58
CA LEU A 43 15.83 -11.91 6.80
C LEU A 43 17.02 -10.95 6.70
N ILE A 44 16.77 -9.67 6.45
CA ILE A 44 17.84 -8.66 6.32
C ILE A 44 18.22 -8.02 7.66
N ASN A 45 17.58 -8.45 8.76
CA ASN A 45 17.71 -7.87 10.09
C ASN A 45 17.63 -6.33 10.09
N SER A 46 16.65 -5.77 9.36
CA SER A 46 16.45 -4.33 9.27
C SER A 46 15.82 -3.77 10.54
N SER A 47 15.76 -2.44 10.67
CA SER A 47 14.94 -1.81 11.70
C SER A 47 13.45 -2.20 11.57
N PRO A 48 12.72 -2.37 12.69
CA PRO A 48 13.20 -2.24 14.07
C PRO A 48 14.05 -3.43 14.50
N ASN A 49 15.07 -3.14 15.32
CA ASN A 49 15.96 -4.16 15.84
C ASN A 49 15.23 -4.97 16.93
N TYR A 50 14.30 -5.85 16.61
CA TYR A 50 13.66 -6.70 17.61
C TYR A 50 14.53 -7.92 17.99
N GLY A 51 15.52 -8.23 17.16
CA GLY A 51 16.31 -9.46 17.23
C GLY A 51 16.00 -10.39 16.05
N THR A 52 16.49 -11.62 16.14
CA THR A 52 16.40 -12.65 15.09
C THR A 52 15.69 -13.92 15.55
N ASP A 53 15.12 -13.93 16.75
CA ASP A 53 14.39 -15.07 17.28
C ASP A 53 12.92 -15.08 16.82
N LYS A 54 12.19 -16.14 17.18
CA LYS A 54 10.77 -16.29 16.82
C LYS A 54 9.89 -15.19 17.44
N ALA A 55 10.26 -14.70 18.63
CA ALA A 55 9.56 -13.59 19.27
C ALA A 55 9.74 -12.29 18.46
N ALA A 56 10.97 -11.99 18.02
CA ALA A 56 11.25 -10.84 17.16
C ALA A 56 10.51 -10.90 15.83
N PHE A 57 10.28 -12.10 15.26
CA PHE A 57 9.43 -12.23 14.08
C PHE A 57 7.98 -11.79 14.37
N GLY A 58 7.42 -12.20 15.51
CA GLY A 58 6.09 -11.77 15.95
C GLY A 58 6.00 -10.25 16.15
N GLU A 59 7.02 -9.63 16.74
CA GLU A 59 7.09 -8.18 16.91
C GLU A 59 7.18 -7.46 15.55
N ARG A 60 7.98 -7.98 14.61
CA ARG A 60 8.05 -7.45 13.23
C ARG A 60 6.72 -7.57 12.50
N LEU A 61 6.01 -8.68 12.68
CA LEU A 61 4.69 -8.89 12.09
C LEU A 61 3.67 -7.89 12.65
N GLY A 62 3.60 -7.73 13.98
CA GLY A 62 2.73 -6.74 14.61
C GLY A 62 3.07 -5.30 14.21
N ALA A 63 4.35 -4.98 14.12
CA ALA A 63 4.82 -3.68 13.67
C ALA A 63 4.44 -3.39 12.20
N ALA A 64 4.64 -4.36 11.30
CA ALA A 64 4.24 -4.25 9.90
C ALA A 64 2.72 -4.13 9.77
N ALA A 65 1.99 -4.85 10.62
CA ALA A 65 0.53 -4.81 10.65
C ALA A 65 0.01 -3.43 11.05
N LEU A 66 0.45 -2.92 12.20
CA LEU A 66 0.08 -1.60 12.68
C LEU A 66 0.43 -0.52 11.67
N ARG A 67 1.63 -0.58 11.08
CA ARG A 67 2.06 0.37 10.05
C ARG A 67 1.13 0.36 8.84
N SER A 68 0.85 -0.82 8.28
CA SER A 68 -0.04 -0.95 7.12
C SER A 68 -1.45 -0.45 7.42
N VAL A 69 -1.97 -0.71 8.61
CA VAL A 69 -3.28 -0.22 9.05
C VAL A 69 -3.27 1.30 9.17
N THR A 70 -2.26 1.88 9.82
CA THR A 70 -2.15 3.34 9.94
C THR A 70 -1.97 4.01 8.58
N ASP A 71 -1.13 3.47 7.71
CA ASP A 71 -0.91 4.01 6.36
C ASP A 71 -2.23 4.04 5.58
N ASN A 72 -3.03 2.98 5.63
CA ASN A 72 -4.34 2.93 4.96
C ASN A 72 -5.38 3.85 5.60
N LEU A 73 -5.45 3.92 6.93
CA LEU A 73 -6.37 4.83 7.62
C LEU A 73 -6.10 6.28 7.25
N PHE A 74 -4.83 6.71 7.28
CA PHE A 74 -4.50 8.08 6.95
C PHE A 74 -4.58 8.34 5.44
N SER A 75 -4.05 7.46 4.60
CA SER A 75 -4.05 7.67 3.14
C SER A 75 -5.47 7.61 2.57
N VAL A 76 -6.21 6.55 2.87
CA VAL A 76 -7.48 6.23 2.21
C VAL A 76 -8.68 6.78 2.97
N ALA A 77 -8.72 6.59 4.29
CA ALA A 77 -9.91 6.98 5.05
C ALA A 77 -9.91 8.46 5.47
N LEU A 78 -8.73 9.08 5.63
CA LEU A 78 -8.65 10.49 6.04
C LEU A 78 -8.30 11.41 4.86
N PHE A 79 -7.12 11.24 4.25
CA PHE A 79 -6.62 12.21 3.29
C PHE A 79 -7.29 12.13 1.93
N ALA A 80 -7.62 10.94 1.41
CA ALA A 80 -8.29 10.83 0.11
C ALA A 80 -9.67 11.56 0.08
N PRO A 81 -10.54 11.46 1.11
CA PRO A 81 -11.73 12.31 1.21
C PRO A 81 -11.42 13.81 1.32
N LEU A 82 -10.44 14.20 2.14
CA LEU A 82 -10.11 15.61 2.38
C LEU A 82 -9.53 16.29 1.13
N LEU A 83 -8.71 15.57 0.38
CA LEU A 83 -8.00 16.06 -0.80
C LEU A 83 -8.77 15.79 -2.10
N HIS A 84 -9.93 15.15 -2.02
CA HIS A 84 -10.73 14.76 -3.18
C HIS A 84 -9.94 13.92 -4.19
N GLU A 85 -9.16 12.97 -3.65
CA GLU A 85 -8.38 12.00 -4.41
C GLU A 85 -9.08 10.64 -4.41
N ASP A 86 -8.95 9.93 -5.53
CA ASP A 86 -9.41 8.55 -5.66
C ASP A 86 -8.29 7.60 -5.19
N PRO A 87 -8.52 6.81 -4.13
CA PRO A 87 -7.52 5.88 -3.61
C PRO A 87 -7.36 4.61 -4.46
N ARG A 88 -8.19 4.40 -5.49
CA ARG A 88 -8.20 3.20 -6.33
C ARG A 88 -6.99 3.09 -7.24
N TYR A 89 -6.57 1.85 -7.47
CA TYR A 89 -5.68 1.54 -8.58
C TYR A 89 -6.46 1.36 -9.88
N TYR A 90 -6.03 2.02 -10.96
CA TYR A 90 -6.60 1.86 -12.30
C TYR A 90 -5.67 1.00 -13.15
N GLU A 91 -6.11 -0.22 -13.46
CA GLU A 91 -5.31 -1.19 -14.20
C GLU A 91 -5.17 -0.80 -15.68
N LEU A 92 -3.98 -0.98 -16.26
CA LEU A 92 -3.79 -0.84 -17.71
C LEU A 92 -4.21 -2.10 -18.47
N GLY A 93 -3.99 -3.27 -17.87
CA GLY A 93 -4.44 -4.58 -18.34
C GLY A 93 -3.59 -5.19 -19.46
N ALA A 94 -3.92 -6.42 -19.83
CA ALA A 94 -3.14 -7.28 -20.74
C ALA A 94 -2.93 -6.73 -22.17
N GLY A 95 -3.73 -5.74 -22.59
CA GLY A 95 -3.55 -5.06 -23.89
C GLY A 95 -2.27 -4.23 -24.00
N HIS A 96 -1.54 -4.03 -22.89
CA HIS A 96 -0.30 -3.25 -22.83
C HIS A 96 0.95 -4.10 -22.62
N ARG A 97 2.10 -3.63 -23.13
CA ARG A 97 3.41 -4.29 -22.93
C ARG A 97 3.77 -4.35 -21.44
N PHE A 98 4.35 -5.47 -21.02
CA PHE A 98 4.77 -5.73 -19.63
C PHE A 98 5.50 -4.55 -18.98
N PHE A 99 6.53 -4.00 -19.64
CA PHE A 99 7.33 -2.91 -19.07
C PHE A 99 6.54 -1.61 -18.84
N LYS A 100 5.57 -1.31 -19.70
CA LYS A 100 4.70 -0.14 -19.55
C LYS A 100 3.79 -0.29 -18.32
N ARG A 101 3.24 -1.50 -18.12
CA ARG A 101 2.40 -1.86 -16.97
C ARG A 101 3.18 -1.84 -15.67
N PHE A 102 4.41 -2.38 -15.68
CA PHE A 102 5.33 -2.32 -14.56
C PHE A 102 5.63 -0.87 -14.14
N LEU A 103 6.06 -0.03 -15.08
CA LEU A 103 6.33 1.39 -14.79
C LEU A 103 5.08 2.13 -14.29
N HIS A 104 3.92 1.84 -14.89
CA HIS A 104 2.64 2.39 -14.44
C HIS A 104 2.33 2.02 -12.99
N GLY A 105 2.58 0.78 -12.55
CA GLY A 105 2.45 0.40 -11.15
C GLY A 105 3.42 1.14 -10.24
N VAL A 106 4.69 1.28 -10.66
CA VAL A 106 5.75 1.95 -9.89
C VAL A 106 5.49 3.45 -9.67
N GLU A 107 4.86 4.14 -10.63
CA GLU A 107 4.57 5.58 -10.50
C GLU A 107 3.32 5.90 -9.65
N ARG A 108 2.41 4.94 -9.42
CA ARG A 108 1.14 5.21 -8.70
C ARG A 108 1.23 5.68 -7.26
N PRO A 109 2.27 5.37 -6.48
CA PRO A 109 2.46 6.02 -5.19
C PRO A 109 2.67 7.53 -5.29
N LEU A 110 3.08 8.03 -6.46
CA LEU A 110 3.35 9.45 -6.70
C LEU A 110 2.22 10.13 -7.49
N ILE A 111 1.50 9.39 -8.34
CA ILE A 111 0.46 9.93 -9.21
C ILE A 111 -0.83 9.14 -9.05
N THR A 112 -1.91 9.83 -8.70
CA THR A 112 -3.26 9.26 -8.58
C THR A 112 -4.27 10.02 -9.44
N LYS A 113 -5.54 9.60 -9.38
CA LYS A 113 -6.68 10.30 -9.94
C LYS A 113 -7.36 11.14 -8.87
N SER A 114 -7.83 12.33 -9.22
CA SER A 114 -8.80 13.06 -8.40
C SER A 114 -10.19 12.44 -8.56
N ASP A 115 -11.14 12.83 -7.72
CA ASP A 115 -12.55 12.41 -7.86
C ASP A 115 -13.16 12.79 -9.21
N ASP A 116 -12.72 13.91 -9.80
CA ASP A 116 -13.09 14.34 -11.16
C ASP A 116 -12.37 13.56 -12.29
N GLY A 117 -11.54 12.56 -11.98
CA GLY A 117 -10.81 11.74 -12.96
C GLY A 117 -9.53 12.36 -13.55
N ARG A 118 -9.15 13.58 -13.13
CA ARG A 118 -7.89 14.22 -13.52
C ARG A 118 -6.70 13.53 -12.85
N SER A 119 -5.56 13.47 -13.52
CA SER A 119 -4.33 12.99 -12.89
C SER A 119 -3.75 14.07 -11.97
N THR A 120 -3.43 13.71 -10.73
CA THR A 120 -2.84 14.60 -9.71
C THR A 120 -1.70 13.88 -9.00
N ALA A 121 -0.83 14.62 -8.31
CA ALA A 121 0.10 14.01 -7.37
C ALA A 121 -0.70 13.31 -6.27
N ASN A 122 -0.21 12.16 -5.81
CA ASN A 122 -0.88 11.32 -4.81
C ASN A 122 -0.57 11.84 -3.40
N PHE A 123 -1.10 13.01 -3.06
CA PHE A 123 -0.83 13.64 -1.78
C PHE A 123 -1.41 12.85 -0.62
N SER A 124 -2.54 12.18 -0.83
CA SER A 124 -3.18 11.35 0.20
C SER A 124 -2.28 10.19 0.62
N LEU A 125 -1.74 9.43 -0.33
CA LEU A 125 -0.83 8.33 -0.03
C LEU A 125 0.49 8.82 0.55
N ILE A 126 1.09 9.86 -0.03
CA ILE A 126 2.35 10.41 0.47
C ILE A 126 2.20 10.90 1.91
N ALA A 127 1.18 11.71 2.20
CA ALA A 127 0.93 12.23 3.54
C ALA A 127 0.57 11.10 4.52
N GLY A 128 -0.25 10.14 4.10
CA GLY A 128 -0.64 9.03 4.96
C GLY A 128 0.53 8.12 5.34
N ASN A 129 1.39 7.76 4.37
CA ASN A 129 2.61 7.00 4.65
C ASN A 129 3.57 7.79 5.54
N LEU A 130 3.67 9.11 5.36
CA LEU A 130 4.53 9.95 6.22
C LEU A 130 4.03 9.96 7.66
N VAL A 131 2.71 10.13 7.87
CA VAL A 131 2.10 10.09 9.20
C VAL A 131 2.23 8.70 9.83
N GLY A 132 1.94 7.62 9.10
CA GLY A 132 2.13 6.25 9.59
C GLY A 132 3.58 5.95 9.96
N SER A 133 4.52 6.43 9.14
CA SER A 133 5.96 6.32 9.42
C SER A 133 6.36 7.10 10.68
N ALA A 134 5.81 8.29 10.91
CA ALA A 134 6.07 9.05 12.13
C ALA A 134 5.46 8.38 13.37
N LEU A 135 4.28 7.76 13.24
CA LEU A 135 3.61 7.02 14.31
C LEU A 135 4.37 5.77 14.74
N THR A 136 5.25 5.22 13.89
CA THR A 136 6.12 4.11 14.29
C THR A 136 6.99 4.44 15.50
N ASN A 137 7.33 5.71 15.70
CA ASN A 137 8.06 6.17 16.88
C ASN A 137 7.30 5.91 18.20
N ALA A 138 5.98 5.73 18.17
CA ALA A 138 5.21 5.43 19.37
C ALA A 138 5.38 3.98 19.86
N TYR A 139 5.63 3.03 18.95
CA TYR A 139 5.65 1.59 19.26
C TYR A 139 6.96 0.89 18.91
N TYR A 140 7.90 1.55 18.23
CA TYR A 140 9.26 1.02 18.02
C TYR A 140 10.12 1.15 19.28
N PRO A 141 11.21 0.36 19.42
CA PRO A 141 12.20 0.54 20.50
C PRO A 141 12.85 1.93 20.46
N GLU A 142 13.26 2.48 21.62
CA GLU A 142 13.79 3.85 21.72
C GLU A 142 14.94 4.16 20.74
N ARG A 143 15.84 3.21 20.53
CA ARG A 143 16.95 3.33 19.56
C ARG A 143 16.51 3.52 18.09
N ASN A 144 15.26 3.19 17.79
CA ASN A 144 14.64 3.30 16.47
C ASN A 144 13.60 4.44 16.41
N ARG A 145 13.62 5.40 17.36
CA ARG A 145 12.73 6.57 17.38
C ARG A 145 13.47 7.84 16.97
N SER A 146 13.98 7.88 15.74
CA SER A 146 14.71 9.04 15.22
C SER A 146 14.11 9.55 13.91
N ALA A 147 14.35 10.83 13.59
CA ALA A 147 13.90 11.40 12.31
C ALA A 147 14.47 10.62 11.11
N GLY A 148 15.72 10.15 11.21
CA GLY A 148 16.32 9.28 10.19
C GLY A 148 15.58 7.96 10.03
N GLN A 149 15.20 7.32 11.14
CA GLN A 149 14.41 6.08 11.10
C GLN A 149 13.01 6.31 10.52
N THR A 150 12.38 7.45 10.82
CA THR A 150 11.09 7.83 10.23
C THR A 150 11.21 7.98 8.71
N ILE A 151 12.26 8.63 8.21
CA ILE A 151 12.50 8.78 6.76
C ILE A 151 12.76 7.42 6.10
N GLU A 152 13.55 6.54 6.73
CA GLU A 152 13.79 5.19 6.23
C GLU A 152 12.48 4.38 6.16
N THR A 153 11.66 4.46 7.21
CA THR A 153 10.37 3.77 7.28
C THR A 153 9.40 4.34 6.24
N PHE A 154 9.42 5.65 6.00
CA PHE A 154 8.66 6.30 4.95
C PHE A 154 9.07 5.79 3.57
N GLY A 155 10.37 5.76 3.28
CA GLY A 155 10.90 5.20 2.03
C GLY A 155 10.49 3.73 1.82
N ALA A 156 10.56 2.92 2.87
CA ALA A 156 10.12 1.52 2.83
C ALA A 156 8.61 1.39 2.57
N SER A 157 7.79 2.29 3.15
CA SER A 157 6.33 2.28 2.97
C SER A 157 5.93 2.74 1.56
N MET A 158 6.62 3.73 1.01
CA MET A 158 6.48 4.14 -0.39
C MET A 158 6.89 3.01 -1.36
N GLY A 159 8.01 2.33 -1.10
CA GLY A 159 8.45 1.17 -1.88
C GLY A 159 7.46 0.00 -1.78
N GLY A 160 6.93 -0.27 -0.59
CA GLY A 160 5.87 -1.25 -0.38
C GLY A 160 4.60 -0.92 -1.15
N SER A 161 4.21 0.37 -1.19
CA SER A 161 3.07 0.84 -1.98
C SER A 161 3.30 0.63 -3.49
N ALA A 162 4.50 0.93 -3.99
CA ALA A 162 4.86 0.68 -5.40
C ALA A 162 4.74 -0.81 -5.74
N LEU A 163 5.29 -1.69 -4.89
CA LEU A 163 5.17 -3.14 -5.05
C LEU A 163 3.69 -3.58 -5.01
N GLY A 164 2.89 -3.03 -4.10
CA GLY A 164 1.46 -3.31 -4.01
C GLY A 164 0.70 -2.94 -5.29
N TYR A 165 1.00 -1.78 -5.89
CA TYR A 165 0.40 -1.38 -7.15
C TYR A 165 0.85 -2.22 -8.34
N VAL A 166 2.12 -2.60 -8.40
CA VAL A 166 2.62 -3.55 -9.41
C VAL A 166 1.91 -4.90 -9.25
N LEU A 167 1.76 -5.40 -8.02
CA LEU A 167 1.00 -6.62 -7.77
C LEU A 167 -0.45 -6.47 -8.21
N ASN A 168 -1.12 -5.36 -7.92
CA ASN A 168 -2.49 -5.10 -8.38
C ASN A 168 -2.61 -5.11 -9.92
N GLU A 169 -1.60 -4.61 -10.64
CA GLU A 169 -1.56 -4.61 -12.10
C GLU A 169 -1.48 -6.02 -12.70
N PHE A 170 -0.77 -6.94 -12.04
CA PHE A 170 -0.49 -8.28 -12.58
C PHE A 170 -1.23 -9.41 -11.85
N LEU A 171 -1.94 -9.12 -10.76
CA LEU A 171 -2.65 -10.12 -9.96
C LEU A 171 -3.67 -10.87 -10.81
N ASN A 172 -4.38 -10.14 -11.66
CA ASN A 172 -5.40 -10.70 -12.54
C ASN A 172 -4.82 -11.66 -13.58
N ASP A 173 -3.67 -11.31 -14.17
CA ASP A 173 -2.94 -12.19 -15.09
C ASP A 173 -2.44 -13.45 -14.39
N ALA A 174 -1.93 -13.32 -13.16
CA ALA A 174 -1.45 -14.45 -12.37
C ALA A 174 -2.60 -15.42 -12.03
N LEU A 175 -3.77 -14.89 -11.66
CA LEU A 175 -4.96 -15.69 -11.39
C LEU A 175 -5.50 -16.38 -12.65
N ALA A 176 -5.45 -15.70 -13.80
CA ALA A 176 -5.83 -16.27 -15.08
C ALA A 176 -4.88 -17.40 -15.50
N ALA A 177 -3.56 -17.20 -15.37
CA ALA A 177 -2.55 -18.23 -15.64
C ALA A 177 -2.68 -19.46 -14.70
N ALA A 178 -3.11 -19.23 -13.46
CA ALA A 178 -3.40 -20.29 -12.49
C ALA A 178 -4.74 -21.00 -12.72
N HIS A 179 -5.52 -20.63 -13.76
CA HIS A 179 -6.88 -21.12 -14.02
C HIS A 179 -7.88 -20.87 -12.87
N LEU A 180 -7.57 -19.92 -11.97
CA LEU A 180 -8.42 -19.53 -10.85
C LEU A 180 -9.46 -18.47 -11.26
N ARG A 181 -9.30 -17.89 -12.46
CA ARG A 181 -10.27 -16.99 -13.09
C ARG A 181 -10.24 -17.17 -14.61
N LYS A 182 -11.38 -17.04 -15.29
CA LYS A 182 -11.40 -16.96 -16.76
C LYS A 182 -10.67 -15.67 -17.17
N ALA A 183 -9.76 -15.79 -18.15
CA ALA A 183 -9.25 -14.62 -18.85
C ALA A 183 -10.41 -14.07 -19.69
N ASP A 184 -10.86 -12.86 -19.37
CA ASP A 184 -11.85 -12.12 -20.15
C ASP A 184 -11.15 -11.24 -21.20
#